data_AF-A0A7K2ASA3-F1
#
_entry.id   AF-A0A7K2ASA3-F1
#
_cell.length_a   1.000
_cell.length_b   1.000
_cell.length_c   1.000
_cell.angle_alpha   90.00
_cell.angle_beta   90.00
_cell.angle_gamma   90.00
#
_symmetry.space_group_name_H-M   'P 1'
#
loop_
_entity.id
_entity.type
_entity.pdbx_description
1 polymer ?
#
loop_
_entity_poly.entity_id
_entity_poly.type
_entity_poly.pdbx_seq_one_letter_code
_entity_poly.pdbx_strand_id
1 'polypeptide(L)'
;MTARLQIPDLSSYETFVNGFPHDAFVQLREHAPVWWHEPTDRTPDGEGFWCVSTHELVVEVFRTPRIYSSHTGGDRPYGGTMINDMEMSGKLLNMMDDPRHQRIRQLV
;
A
#
# COMPACT_ATOMS: atom_id res chain seq x y z
N MET A 1 19.13 10.24 -20.29
CA MET A 1 19.04 10.94 -19.00
C MET A 1 17.69 10.60 -18.40
N THR A 2 17.64 9.81 -17.33
CA THR A 2 16.39 9.51 -16.64
C THR A 2 15.89 10.81 -15.99
N ALA A 3 14.69 11.27 -16.32
CA ALA A 3 14.12 12.45 -15.68
C ALA A 3 14.02 12.19 -14.17
N ARG A 4 14.45 13.14 -13.35
CA ARG A 4 14.31 13.05 -11.90
C ARG A 4 12.84 13.19 -11.57
N LEU A 5 12.24 12.13 -11.03
CA LEU A 5 10.85 12.16 -10.58
C LEU A 5 10.68 13.17 -9.45
N GLN A 6 9.63 13.98 -9.53
CA GLN A 6 9.25 14.91 -8.47
C GLN A 6 7.98 14.40 -7.81
N ILE A 7 8.15 13.40 -6.94
CA ILE A 7 7.06 12.79 -6.19
C ILE A 7 7.07 13.41 -4.79
N PRO A 8 5.96 14.01 -4.32
CA PRO A 8 5.84 14.49 -2.96
C PRO A 8 5.83 13.32 -1.98
N ASP A 9 6.00 13.61 -0.69
CA ASP A 9 5.89 12.59 0.35
C ASP A 9 4.45 12.05 0.42
N LEU A 10 4.24 10.83 -0.08
CA LEU A 10 2.93 10.17 -0.13
C LEU A 10 2.49 9.63 1.25
N SER A 11 3.36 9.68 2.26
CA SER A 11 3.02 9.36 3.65
C SER A 11 2.54 10.58 4.46
N SER A 12 2.83 11.80 3.97
CA SER A 12 2.43 13.03 4.64
C SER A 12 1.00 13.45 4.26
N TYR A 13 0.14 13.68 5.26
CA TYR A 13 -1.19 14.27 5.03
C TYR A 13 -1.12 15.63 4.33
N GLU A 14 -0.04 16.40 4.55
CA GLU A 14 0.16 17.72 3.92
C GLU A 14 0.12 17.63 2.38
N THR A 15 0.53 16.50 1.79
CA THR A 15 0.46 16.24 0.35
C THR A 15 -0.98 16.22 -0.18
N PHE A 16 -1.95 15.90 0.67
CA PHE A 16 -3.34 15.66 0.29
C PHE A 16 -4.30 16.80 0.67
N VAL A 17 -3.81 17.88 1.32
CA VAL A 17 -4.67 18.99 1.80
C VAL A 17 -5.42 19.70 0.68
N ASN A 18 -4.86 19.68 -0.54
CA ASN A 18 -5.45 20.29 -1.74
C ASN A 18 -6.09 19.25 -2.69
N GLY A 19 -6.41 18.06 -2.17
CA GLY A 19 -6.91 16.94 -2.96
C GLY A 19 -5.81 15.95 -3.34
N PHE A 20 -6.16 14.98 -4.19
CA PHE A 20 -5.24 13.92 -4.59
C PHE A 20 -4.13 14.47 -5.52
N PRO A 21 -2.85 14.10 -5.30
CA PRO A 21 -1.72 14.63 -6.08
C PRO A 21 -1.61 13.98 -7.47
N HIS A 22 -2.55 14.29 -8.36
CA HIS A 22 -2.67 13.63 -9.67
C HIS A 22 -1.41 13.71 -10.52
N ASP A 23 -0.71 14.86 -10.54
CA ASP A 23 0.51 15.07 -11.33
C ASP A 23 1.65 14.14 -10.91
N ALA A 24 1.78 13.86 -9.61
CA ALA A 24 2.75 12.90 -9.11
C ALA A 24 2.42 11.48 -9.59
N PHE A 25 1.14 11.10 -9.54
CA PHE A 25 0.70 9.80 -10.03
C PHE A 25 0.75 9.67 -11.56
N VAL A 26 0.69 10.77 -12.32
CA VAL A 26 1.00 10.77 -13.77
C VAL A 26 2.45 10.40 -13.99
N GLN A 27 3.39 11.07 -13.31
CA GLN A 27 4.82 10.77 -13.41
C GLN A 27 5.15 9.33 -13.00
N LEU A 28 4.57 8.84 -11.90
CA LEU A 28 4.77 7.45 -11.47
C LEU A 28 4.30 6.46 -12.54
N ARG A 29 3.11 6.64 -13.11
CA ARG A 29 2.60 5.75 -14.16
C ARG A 29 3.48 5.72 -15.41
N GLU A 30 4.03 6.87 -15.80
CA GLU A 30 4.82 6.99 -17.04
C GLU A 30 6.27 6.52 -16.88
N HIS A 31 6.83 6.60 -15.69
CA HIS A 31 8.27 6.47 -15.50
C HIS A 31 8.71 5.48 -14.42
N ALA A 32 7.87 5.21 -13.41
CA ALA A 32 8.17 4.29 -12.30
C ALA A 32 6.87 3.68 -11.74
N PRO A 33 6.21 2.78 -12.50
CA PRO A 33 4.88 2.27 -12.14
C PRO A 33 4.88 1.44 -10.84
N VAL A 34 6.05 0.89 -10.49
CA VAL A 34 6.38 0.34 -9.17
C VAL A 34 7.56 1.14 -8.65
N TRP A 35 7.33 1.96 -7.63
CA TRP A 35 8.34 2.88 -7.09
C TRP A 35 8.52 2.67 -5.59
N TRP A 36 9.78 2.62 -5.13
CA TRP A 36 10.09 2.57 -3.71
C TRP A 36 10.03 3.98 -3.12
N HIS A 37 9.11 4.19 -2.20
CA HIS A 37 9.02 5.40 -1.39
C HIS A 37 9.88 5.23 -0.13
N GLU A 38 11.02 5.91 -0.08
CA GLU A 38 11.88 5.93 1.12
C GLU A 38 11.13 6.51 2.34
N PRO A 39 11.41 6.04 3.56
CA PRO A 39 10.78 6.59 4.74
C PRO A 39 11.20 8.05 4.99
N THR A 40 10.27 8.83 5.52
CA THR A 40 10.46 10.19 6.02
C THR A 40 10.06 10.24 7.50
N ASP A 41 10.21 11.40 8.13
CA ASP A 41 9.72 11.63 9.51
C ASP A 41 8.19 11.51 9.63
N ARG A 42 7.46 11.46 8.50
CA ARG A 42 6.01 11.26 8.45
C ARG A 42 5.63 9.82 8.16
N THR A 43 6.55 9.01 7.65
CA THR A 43 6.25 7.63 7.25
C THR A 43 6.00 6.77 8.48
N PRO A 44 4.82 6.11 8.57
CA PRO A 44 4.54 5.20 9.67
C PRO A 44 5.60 4.12 9.82
N ASP A 45 5.85 3.73 11.06
CA ASP A 45 6.83 2.70 11.44
C ASP A 45 8.29 3.00 11.02
N GLY A 46 8.56 4.19 10.46
CA GLY A 46 9.88 4.58 9.95
C GLY A 46 10.34 3.73 8.76
N GLU A 47 9.42 3.09 8.05
CA GLU A 47 9.71 2.10 7.02
C GLU A 47 9.20 2.52 5.64
N GLY A 48 10.04 2.35 4.62
CA GLY A 48 9.64 2.64 3.25
C GLY A 48 8.60 1.65 2.72
N PHE A 49 7.96 2.01 1.61
CA PHE A 49 6.92 1.18 1.00
C PHE A 49 6.93 1.26 -0.53
N TRP A 50 6.40 0.21 -1.16
CA TRP A 50 6.19 0.19 -2.61
C TRP A 50 4.90 0.94 -2.98
N CYS A 51 5.02 1.95 -3.84
CA CYS A 51 3.89 2.61 -4.48
C CYS A 51 3.63 1.98 -5.86
N VAL A 52 2.45 1.38 -6.04
CA VAL A 52 2.00 0.78 -7.29
C VAL A 52 0.95 1.70 -7.92
N SER A 53 1.23 2.23 -9.12
CA SER A 53 0.47 3.38 -9.64
C SER A 53 -0.33 3.13 -10.92
N THR A 54 -0.14 1.98 -11.59
CA THR A 54 -0.91 1.61 -12.79
C THR A 54 -2.05 0.67 -12.44
N HIS A 55 -3.16 0.79 -13.18
CA HIS A 55 -4.34 -0.04 -12.97
C HIS A 55 -4.03 -1.55 -13.10
N GLU A 56 -3.24 -1.94 -14.11
CA GLU A 56 -2.88 -3.33 -14.34
C GLU A 56 -2.17 -3.96 -13.13
N LEU A 57 -1.15 -3.29 -12.59
CA LEU A 57 -0.38 -3.79 -11.46
C LEU A 57 -1.18 -3.75 -10.15
N VAL A 58 -2.02 -2.74 -9.96
CA VAL A 58 -2.94 -2.69 -8.82
C VAL A 58 -3.92 -3.87 -8.86
N VAL A 59 -4.45 -4.20 -10.04
CA VAL A 59 -5.33 -5.38 -10.21
C VAL A 59 -4.58 -6.69 -9.96
N GLU A 60 -3.32 -6.80 -10.39
CA GLU A 60 -2.46 -7.95 -10.10
C GLU A 60 -2.28 -8.16 -8.59
N VAL A 61 -1.94 -7.09 -7.85
CA VAL A 61 -1.81 -7.12 -6.39
C VAL A 61 -3.11 -7.58 -5.73
N PHE A 62 -4.24 -6.98 -6.09
CA PHE A 62 -5.55 -7.33 -5.53
C PHE A 62 -5.99 -8.77 -5.84
N ARG A 63 -5.59 -9.32 -6.99
CA ARG A 63 -5.96 -10.68 -7.42
C ARG A 63 -5.04 -11.77 -6.90
N THR A 64 -3.95 -11.40 -6.23
CA THR A 64 -2.94 -12.36 -5.78
C THR A 64 -2.75 -12.32 -4.25
N PRO A 65 -3.82 -12.54 -3.45
CA PRO A 65 -3.79 -12.38 -1.99
C PRO A 65 -2.87 -13.36 -1.26
N ARG A 66 -2.47 -14.46 -1.93
CA ARG A 66 -1.45 -15.38 -1.40
C ARG A 66 -0.04 -14.82 -1.41
N ILE A 67 0.23 -13.83 -2.26
CA ILE A 67 1.51 -13.11 -2.34
C ILE A 67 1.39 -11.78 -1.59
N TYR A 68 0.29 -11.06 -1.80
CA TYR A 68 0.00 -9.78 -1.16
C TYR A 68 -1.06 -9.97 -0.08
N SER A 69 -0.61 -10.43 1.09
CA SER A 69 -1.46 -10.65 2.26
C SER A 69 -2.15 -9.36 2.72
N SER A 70 -3.39 -9.47 3.19
CA SER A 70 -4.08 -8.39 3.90
C SER A 70 -3.87 -8.46 5.43
N HIS A 71 -3.07 -9.42 5.89
CA HIS A 71 -2.74 -9.65 7.29
C HIS A 71 -1.29 -9.27 7.63
N THR A 72 -0.30 -10.02 7.11
CA THR A 72 1.14 -9.84 7.39
C THR A 72 2.01 -10.64 6.40
N GLY A 73 3.34 -10.53 6.47
CA GLY A 73 4.27 -11.33 5.67
C GLY A 73 5.70 -11.37 6.22
N GLY A 74 6.45 -12.42 5.88
CA GLY A 74 7.81 -12.63 6.39
C GLY A 74 7.84 -12.74 7.92
N ASP A 75 8.80 -12.07 8.56
CA ASP A 75 8.93 -12.01 10.03
C ASP A 75 8.17 -10.83 10.65
N ARG A 76 7.34 -10.11 9.88
CA ARG A 76 6.59 -8.95 10.36
C ARG A 76 5.50 -9.41 11.34
N PRO A 77 5.44 -8.86 12.57
CA PRO A 77 4.51 -9.32 13.59
C PRO A 77 3.04 -9.02 13.26
N TYR A 78 2.77 -7.87 12.63
CA TYR A 78 1.44 -7.44 12.19
C TYR A 78 1.58 -6.64 10.90
N GLY A 79 0.52 -6.57 10.10
CA GLY A 79 0.42 -5.62 9.00
C GLY A 79 -0.96 -4.97 8.99
N GLY A 80 -1.70 -5.20 7.90
CA GLY A 80 -3.06 -4.73 7.73
C GLY A 80 -3.29 -4.28 6.29
N THR A 81 -4.26 -3.39 6.11
CA THR A 81 -4.59 -2.77 4.80
C THR A 81 -4.39 -1.26 4.79
N MET A 82 -3.76 -0.72 5.84
CA MET A 82 -3.27 0.65 5.91
C MET A 82 -1.73 0.61 5.85
N ILE A 83 -1.10 1.77 5.68
CA ILE A 83 0.37 1.86 5.60
C ILE A 83 1.07 1.55 6.93
N ASN A 84 0.39 1.78 8.07
CA ASN A 84 0.92 1.49 9.39
C ASN A 84 0.55 0.07 9.83
N ASP A 85 1.44 -0.58 10.58
CA ASP A 85 1.16 -1.88 11.17
C ASP A 85 0.11 -1.75 12.28
N MET A 86 -0.83 -2.71 12.33
CA MET A 86 -1.95 -2.70 13.28
C MET A 86 -2.11 -4.05 13.96
N GLU A 87 -2.15 -4.06 15.29
CA GLU A 87 -2.43 -5.27 16.08
C GLU A 87 -3.84 -5.86 15.82
N MET A 88 -4.72 -5.08 15.18
CA MET A 88 -6.04 -5.52 14.71
C MET A 88 -6.00 -6.31 13.41
N SER A 89 -4.84 -6.39 12.76
CA SER A 89 -4.65 -7.20 11.57
C SER A 89 -4.98 -8.67 11.85
N GLY A 90 -5.67 -9.32 10.91
CA GLY A 90 -6.20 -10.68 11.06
C GLY A 90 -7.48 -10.78 11.90
N LYS A 91 -7.94 -9.68 12.52
CA LYS A 91 -9.15 -9.62 13.35
C LYS A 91 -10.33 -8.91 12.66
N LEU A 92 -10.07 -7.98 11.74
CA LEU A 92 -11.08 -7.27 10.92
C LEU A 92 -11.22 -7.89 9.53
N LEU A 93 -12.44 -7.97 8.98
CA LEU A 93 -12.71 -8.73 7.73
C LEU A 93 -11.82 -8.29 6.56
N ASN A 94 -11.59 -6.99 6.39
CA ASN A 94 -10.73 -6.44 5.33
C ASN A 94 -9.23 -6.63 5.59
N MET A 95 -8.82 -7.14 6.75
CA MET A 95 -7.43 -7.42 7.12
C MET A 95 -7.20 -8.92 7.39
N MET A 96 -7.99 -9.79 6.77
CA MET A 96 -7.89 -11.25 6.92
C MET A 96 -7.49 -11.90 5.61
N ASP A 97 -6.74 -13.00 5.73
CA ASP A 97 -6.50 -13.92 4.62
C ASP A 97 -7.32 -15.21 4.76
N ASP A 98 -7.33 -15.96 3.66
CA ASP A 98 -7.90 -17.29 3.61
C ASP A 98 -7.12 -18.29 4.49
N PRO A 99 -7.77 -19.35 5.01
CA PRO A 99 -9.17 -19.73 4.78
C PRO A 99 -10.18 -19.01 5.69
N ARG A 100 -9.71 -18.22 6.67
CA ARG A 100 -10.59 -17.54 7.63
C ARG A 100 -11.42 -16.47 6.95
N HIS A 101 -10.82 -15.68 6.07
CA HIS A 101 -11.50 -14.62 5.34
C HIS A 101 -12.73 -15.15 4.57
N GLN A 102 -12.61 -16.21 3.76
CA GLN A 102 -13.79 -16.78 3.06
C GLN A 102 -14.93 -17.14 4.01
N ARG A 103 -14.61 -17.79 5.15
CA ARG A 103 -15.61 -18.23 6.12
C ARG A 103 -16.34 -17.05 6.75
N ILE A 104 -15.61 -16.00 7.15
CA ILE A 104 -16.23 -14.81 7.77
C ILE A 104 -17.00 -13.98 6.73
N ARG A 105 -16.46 -13.83 5.51
CA ARG A 105 -17.12 -13.09 4.43
C ARG A 105 -18.48 -13.68 4.06
N GLN A 106 -18.65 -15.00 4.12
CA GLN A 106 -19.93 -15.66 3.85
C GLN A 106 -21.01 -15.39 4.92
N LEU A 107 -20.63 -14.87 6.10
CA LEU A 107 -21.56 -14.57 7.19
C LEU A 107 -22.07 -13.13 7.19
N VAL A 108 -21.45 -12.24 6.41
CA VAL A 108 -21.80 -10.80 6.30
C VAL A 108 -22.70 -10.60 5.08
#